data_AF-A0A4Q1KLW2-F1
#
_entry.id   AF-A0A4Q1KLW2-F1
#
_cell.length_a   1.000
_cell.length_b   1.000
_cell.length_c   1.000
_cell.angle_alpha   90.00
_cell.angle_beta   90.00
_cell.angle_gamma   90.00
#
_symmetry.space_group_name_H-M   'P 1'
#
loop_
_entity.id
_entity.type
_entity.pdbx_description
1 polymer ?
#
loop_
_entity_poly.entity_id
_entity_poly.type
_entity_poly.pdbx_seq_one_letter_code
_entity_poly.pdbx_strand_id
1 'polypeptide(L)'
;MKNLRPILLLLLFSFSMIIYQSCKSDDDSIPVEICNDGIDNDNDGFTDCDDNDCVSDPSCTVEICNDGIDNDNDGFVDCNDNDCVSDPDC
;
A
#
# COMPACT_ATOMS: atom_id res chain seq x y z
N MET A 1 -13.76 36.96 -33.03
CA MET A 1 -13.44 35.51 -33.13
C MET A 1 -11.93 35.22 -32.96
N LYS A 2 -11.20 35.89 -32.04
CA LYS A 2 -9.73 35.74 -31.93
C LYS A 2 -9.23 35.23 -30.57
N ASN A 3 -10.13 34.93 -29.63
CA ASN A 3 -9.76 34.55 -28.25
C ASN A 3 -10.24 33.13 -27.85
N LEU A 4 -10.68 32.31 -28.81
CA LEU A 4 -11.22 30.96 -28.50
C LEU A 4 -10.11 29.93 -28.18
N ARG A 5 -8.89 30.13 -28.70
CA ARG A 5 -7.74 29.24 -28.49
C ARG A 5 -7.14 29.25 -27.08
N PRO A 6 -6.92 30.40 -26.41
CA PRO A 6 -6.39 30.40 -25.04
C PRO A 6 -7.39 29.89 -24.00
N ILE A 7 -8.70 30.11 -24.23
CA ILE A 7 -9.77 29.61 -23.36
C ILE A 7 -9.85 28.07 -23.43
N LEU A 8 -9.67 27.49 -24.63
CA LEU A 8 -9.65 26.05 -24.81
C LEU A 8 -8.45 25.37 -24.11
N LEU A 9 -7.27 26.00 -24.11
CA LEU A 9 -6.10 25.49 -23.37
C LEU A 9 -6.31 25.56 -21.86
N LEU A 10 -6.85 26.66 -21.33
CA LEU A 10 -7.12 26.80 -19.89
C LEU A 10 -8.14 25.77 -19.39
N LEU A 11 -9.15 25.44 -20.19
CA LEU A 11 -10.15 24.42 -19.85
C LEU A 11 -9.58 22.99 -19.89
N LEU A 12 -8.61 22.72 -20.77
CA LEU A 12 -7.90 21.43 -20.84
C LEU A 12 -6.90 21.28 -19.68
N PHE A 13 -6.21 22.36 -19.30
CA PHE A 13 -5.34 22.38 -18.12
C PHE A 13 -6.15 22.24 -16.82
N SER A 14 -7.34 22.86 -16.72
CA SER A 14 -8.23 22.62 -15.59
C SER A 14 -8.82 21.22 -15.60
N PHE A 15 -9.15 20.64 -16.76
CA PHE A 15 -9.58 19.25 -16.84
C PHE A 15 -8.47 18.30 -16.37
N SER A 16 -7.22 18.46 -16.84
CA SER A 16 -6.11 17.62 -16.36
C SER A 16 -5.80 17.81 -14.87
N MET A 17 -5.99 19.01 -14.33
CA MET A 17 -5.76 19.31 -12.91
C MET A 17 -6.91 18.78 -12.02
N ILE A 18 -8.14 18.78 -12.51
CA ILE A 18 -9.31 18.19 -11.84
C ILE A 18 -9.24 16.65 -11.88
N ILE A 19 -8.70 16.06 -12.95
CA ILE A 19 -8.51 14.59 -13.06
C ILE A 19 -7.35 14.12 -12.14
N TYR A 20 -6.34 14.97 -11.90
CA TYR A 20 -5.21 14.64 -11.01
C TYR A 20 -5.55 14.73 -9.52
N GLN A 21 -6.64 15.40 -9.14
CA GLN A 21 -7.05 15.60 -7.75
C GLN A 21 -7.90 14.44 -7.19
N SER A 22 -8.27 13.44 -8.00
CA SER A 22 -9.05 12.27 -7.54
C SER A 22 -8.21 11.17 -6.87
N CYS A 23 -6.88 11.30 -6.81
CA CYS A 23 -6.01 10.33 -6.15
C CYS A 23 -5.15 10.96 -5.04
N LYS A 24 -5.55 12.14 -4.54
CA LYS A 24 -4.91 12.75 -3.38
C LYS A 24 -5.98 12.97 -2.32
N SER A 25 -6.04 12.00 -1.41
CA SER A 25 -6.70 12.06 -0.13
C SER A 25 -6.08 13.19 0.69
N ASP A 26 -6.61 14.40 0.50
CA ASP A 26 -6.23 15.61 1.24
C ASP A 26 -7.12 15.79 2.50
N ASP A 27 -7.52 14.70 3.17
CA ASP A 27 -8.34 14.74 4.40
C ASP A 27 -7.59 14.11 5.58
N ASP A 28 -7.51 14.87 6.67
CA ASP A 28 -6.71 14.66 7.88
C ASP A 28 -7.27 13.53 8.80
N SER A 29 -7.83 12.48 8.21
CA SER A 29 -8.26 11.27 8.90
C SER A 29 -8.36 10.06 7.96
N ILE A 30 -7.30 9.75 7.23
CA ILE A 30 -7.17 8.41 6.63
C ILE A 30 -7.14 7.41 7.81
N PRO A 31 -8.10 6.49 7.92
CA PRO A 31 -8.02 5.45 8.94
C PRO A 31 -6.71 4.69 8.75
N VAL A 32 -6.03 4.30 9.83
CA VAL A 32 -4.76 3.58 9.71
C VAL A 32 -5.06 2.12 9.38
N GLU A 33 -4.38 1.56 8.39
CA GLU A 33 -4.43 0.15 8.05
C GLU A 33 -3.76 -0.74 9.12
N ILE A 34 -4.38 -1.88 9.44
CA ILE A 34 -3.81 -2.95 10.26
C ILE A 34 -3.45 -4.09 9.33
N CYS A 35 -2.16 -4.23 9.04
CA CYS A 35 -1.63 -5.01 7.92
C CYS A 35 -1.71 -6.55 8.05
N ASN A 36 -2.49 -7.07 9.00
CA ASN A 36 -2.59 -8.51 9.27
C ASN A 36 -3.94 -8.96 9.86
N ASP A 37 -5.00 -8.16 9.73
CA ASP A 37 -6.31 -8.48 10.31
C ASP A 37 -7.35 -9.00 9.29
N GLY A 38 -7.02 -8.99 7.99
CA GLY A 38 -7.91 -9.46 6.93
C GLY A 38 -8.97 -8.45 6.51
N ILE A 39 -8.88 -7.18 6.93
CA ILE A 39 -9.89 -6.14 6.75
C ILE A 39 -9.24 -4.87 6.19
N ASP A 40 -9.81 -4.36 5.10
CA ASP A 40 -9.53 -3.00 4.59
C ASP A 40 -10.01 -1.96 5.63
N ASN A 41 -9.11 -1.51 6.50
CA ASN A 41 -9.45 -0.63 7.62
C ASN A 41 -9.56 0.83 7.17
N ASP A 42 -8.86 1.21 6.10
CA ASP A 42 -8.85 2.57 5.55
C ASP A 42 -9.89 2.83 4.43
N ASN A 43 -10.48 1.75 3.92
CA ASN A 43 -11.47 1.68 2.83
C ASN A 43 -10.96 2.19 1.48
N ASP A 44 -9.67 2.03 1.19
CA ASP A 44 -9.08 2.38 -0.11
C ASP A 44 -9.24 1.26 -1.17
N GLY A 45 -9.71 0.09 -0.74
CA GLY A 45 -9.99 -1.08 -1.57
C GLY A 45 -8.89 -2.14 -1.59
N PHE A 46 -7.84 -1.97 -0.80
CA PHE A 46 -6.78 -2.95 -0.59
C PHE A 46 -6.85 -3.51 0.84
N THR A 47 -6.24 -4.67 1.08
CA THR A 47 -6.30 -5.37 2.39
C THR A 47 -4.91 -5.85 2.76
N ASP A 48 -4.50 -5.66 4.01
CA ASP A 48 -3.24 -6.20 4.54
C ASP A 48 -2.04 -5.92 3.61
N CYS A 49 -1.24 -6.93 3.26
CA CYS A 49 -0.05 -6.80 2.41
C CYS A 49 -0.33 -6.49 0.93
N ASP A 50 -1.59 -6.52 0.50
CA ASP A 50 -1.98 -5.99 -0.80
C ASP A 50 -2.18 -4.46 -0.76
N ASP A 51 -2.21 -3.85 0.44
CA ASP A 51 -2.28 -2.41 0.67
C ASP A 51 -0.90 -1.72 0.57
N ASN A 52 -0.87 -0.56 -0.08
CA ASN A 52 0.37 0.23 -0.21
C ASN A 52 0.81 0.87 1.11
N ASP A 53 -0.11 1.11 2.04
CA ASP A 53 0.18 1.63 3.37
C ASP A 53 0.87 0.57 4.25
N CYS A 54 0.82 -0.71 3.85
CA CYS A 54 1.45 -1.86 4.53
C CYS A 54 2.83 -2.27 3.98
N VAL A 55 3.37 -1.58 2.98
CA VAL A 55 4.65 -1.97 2.32
C VAL A 55 5.84 -2.07 3.29
N SER A 56 5.79 -1.38 4.42
CA SER A 56 6.84 -1.43 5.45
C SER A 56 6.42 -2.10 6.76
N ASP A 57 5.20 -2.64 6.82
CA ASP A 57 4.79 -3.40 8.00
C ASP A 57 5.57 -4.72 8.06
N PRO A 58 6.13 -5.09 9.23
CA PRO A 58 6.75 -6.39 9.42
C PRO A 58 5.89 -7.53 8.89
N SER A 59 4.56 -7.53 9.10
CA SER A 59 3.65 -8.60 8.65
C SER A 59 3.64 -8.83 7.15
N CYS A 60 4.21 -7.91 6.38
CA CYS A 60 4.30 -7.95 4.93
C CYS A 60 5.73 -8.04 4.42
N THR A 61 6.70 -8.20 5.32
CA THR A 61 8.08 -8.51 4.98
C THR A 61 8.27 -10.01 4.78
N VAL A 62 9.32 -10.38 4.05
CA VAL A 62 9.65 -11.78 3.81
C VAL A 62 10.48 -12.30 4.99
N GLU A 63 10.09 -13.45 5.53
CA GLU A 63 10.84 -14.15 6.57
C GLU A 63 12.24 -14.55 6.08
N ILE A 64 13.26 -14.30 6.91
CA ILE A 64 14.63 -14.77 6.69
C ILE A 64 14.83 -16.04 7.52
N CYS A 65 14.61 -17.18 6.87
CA CYS A 65 14.46 -18.50 7.51
C CYS A 65 15.65 -19.07 8.30
N ASN A 66 16.71 -18.30 8.55
CA ASN A 66 17.93 -18.77 9.21
C ASN A 66 18.64 -17.71 10.08
N ASP A 67 18.01 -16.59 10.40
CA ASP A 67 18.64 -15.48 11.13
C ASP A 67 18.30 -15.47 12.64
N GLY A 68 17.34 -16.29 13.08
CA GLY A 68 16.90 -16.40 14.47
C GLY A 68 15.95 -15.29 14.92
N ILE A 69 15.37 -14.54 14.00
CA ILE A 69 14.44 -13.43 14.22
C ILE A 69 13.12 -13.77 13.52
N ASP A 70 12.01 -13.37 14.13
CA ASP A 70 10.69 -13.33 13.49
C ASP A 70 10.64 -12.06 12.64
N ASN A 71 11.04 -12.14 11.36
CA ASN A 71 11.20 -10.97 10.51
C ASN A 71 9.84 -10.42 10.07
N ASP A 72 8.86 -11.30 9.86
CA ASP A 72 7.51 -10.90 9.50
C ASP A 72 6.58 -10.64 10.70
N ASN A 73 7.03 -10.98 11.91
CA ASN A 73 6.34 -10.70 13.16
C ASN A 73 4.96 -11.38 13.27
N ASP A 74 4.80 -12.56 12.66
CA ASP A 74 3.61 -13.41 12.74
C ASP A 74 3.61 -14.35 13.98
N GLY A 75 4.73 -14.38 14.71
CA GLY A 75 4.95 -15.14 15.94
C GLY A 75 5.69 -16.47 15.74
N PHE A 76 6.08 -16.79 14.51
CA PHE A 76 6.95 -17.91 14.18
C PHE A 76 8.37 -17.41 13.84
N VAL A 77 9.35 -18.31 13.90
CA VAL A 77 10.78 -17.95 13.73
C VAL A 77 11.45 -19.04 12.92
N ASP A 78 12.17 -18.65 11.87
CA ASP A 78 12.97 -19.53 11.01
C ASP A 78 12.15 -20.76 10.54
N CYS A 79 12.68 -21.98 10.68
CA CYS A 79 12.01 -23.22 10.29
C CYS A 79 10.75 -23.60 11.10
N ASN A 80 10.40 -22.82 12.13
CA ASN A 80 9.09 -22.97 12.77
C ASN A 80 8.02 -22.13 12.06
N ASP A 81 8.44 -21.25 11.15
CA ASP A 81 7.60 -20.44 10.29
C ASP A 81 7.04 -21.26 9.11
N ASN A 82 5.77 -21.04 8.80
CA ASN A 82 5.12 -21.68 7.66
C ASN A 82 5.56 -21.09 6.31
N ASP A 83 6.07 -19.87 6.29
CA ASP A 83 6.61 -19.22 5.10
C ASP A 83 7.98 -19.80 4.72
N CYS A 84 8.65 -20.45 5.68
CA CYS A 84 9.92 -21.14 5.51
C CYS A 84 9.85 -22.62 5.13
N VAL A 85 8.65 -23.20 4.92
CA VAL A 85 8.47 -24.64 4.64
C VAL A 85 9.20 -25.17 3.42
N SER A 86 9.60 -24.30 2.50
CA SER A 86 10.33 -24.64 1.28
C SER A 86 11.74 -24.06 1.23
N ASP A 87 12.18 -23.38 2.29
CA ASP A 87 13.52 -22.86 2.40
C ASP A 87 14.52 -24.01 2.62
N PRO A 88 15.63 -24.09 1.85
CA PRO A 88 16.61 -25.16 1.99
C PRO A 88 17.43 -25.13 3.29
N ASP A 89 17.39 -24.05 4.06
CA ASP A 89 18.01 -23.98 5.39
C ASP A 89 17.12 -24.62 6.49
N CYS A 90 15.93 -25.10 6.08
CA CYS A 90 14.99 -25.96 6.80
C CYS A 90 14.88 -27.36 6.12
#